data_AF-A0A662GD31-F1
#
_entry.id   AF-A0A662GD31-F1
#
_cell.length_a   1.000
_cell.length_b   1.000
_cell.length_c   1.000
_cell.angle_alpha   90.00
_cell.angle_beta   90.00
_cell.angle_gamma   90.00
#
_symmetry.space_group_name_H-M   'P 1'
#
loop_
_entity.id
_entity.type
_entity.pdbx_description
1 polymer ?
#
loop_
_entity_poly.entity_id
_entity_poly.type
_entity_poly.pdbx_seq_one_letter_code
_entity_poly.pdbx_strand_id
1 'polypeptide(L)'
;PRPIGWEDSSDLSRAWSLYIALRPDMMAYGGRVMNIVNLDGETPILKPDVIVECKELVDWYKRARELKGPIIRPLTAEEWRSRWIEGLWEGLAEVLDIKRSEAERRVRGRRGLRLRDPQIVVLYKRFYEPNTMVLVSRARVPRDVKRMLVDEGIEVVDGVGFSRRKLEGVANILEELAGGESVRADFIELTPRARMLLQELLRAARSLGMEVSPPQLVEQALEALSSRLKERSSSSAPTLSH
;
A
#
# COMPACT_ATOMS: atom_id res chain seq x y z
N PRO A 1 -14.73 13.78 -2.02
CA PRO A 1 -15.30 12.41 -2.14
C PRO A 1 -16.83 12.49 -2.19
N ARG A 2 -17.48 11.75 -3.08
CA ARG A 2 -18.93 11.50 -2.94
C ARG A 2 -19.14 10.56 -1.76
N PRO A 3 -20.15 10.73 -0.90
CA PRO A 3 -20.33 9.84 0.23
C PRO A 3 -20.68 8.43 -0.23
N ILE A 4 -19.94 7.44 0.28
CA ILE A 4 -20.26 6.02 0.14
C ILE A 4 -21.10 5.65 1.37
N GLY A 5 -22.42 5.57 1.20
CA GLY A 5 -23.37 5.14 2.25
C GLY A 5 -23.62 6.16 3.37
N TRP A 6 -24.89 6.37 3.70
CA TRP A 6 -25.34 6.99 4.96
C TRP A 6 -26.59 6.25 5.45
N GLU A 7 -26.49 4.93 5.66
CA GLU A 7 -27.56 4.19 6.34
C GLU A 7 -27.31 4.13 7.86
N ASP A 8 -26.07 3.92 8.32
CA ASP A 8 -25.73 4.01 9.74
C ASP A 8 -24.32 4.56 10.05
N SER A 9 -24.01 4.65 11.35
CA SER A 9 -22.70 5.08 11.87
C SER A 9 -21.62 4.00 11.85
N SER A 10 -21.98 2.74 11.58
CA SER A 10 -21.04 1.63 11.44
C SER A 10 -20.38 1.64 10.06
N ASP A 11 -21.14 1.94 9.00
CA ASP A 11 -20.62 2.15 7.65
C ASP A 11 -19.68 3.33 7.57
N LEU A 12 -20.00 4.44 8.26
CA LEU A 12 -19.09 5.58 8.35
C LEU A 12 -17.75 5.18 9.01
N SER A 13 -17.79 4.38 10.08
CA SER A 13 -16.58 3.86 10.76
C SER A 13 -15.73 3.00 9.82
N ARG A 14 -16.37 2.08 9.07
CA ARG A 14 -15.71 1.21 8.08
C ARG A 14 -15.09 1.99 6.92
N ALA A 15 -15.81 2.98 6.40
CA ALA A 15 -15.35 3.80 5.29
C ALA A 15 -14.34 4.89 5.69
N TRP A 16 -14.29 5.28 6.98
CA TRP A 16 -13.45 6.39 7.47
C TRP A 16 -11.98 6.23 7.09
N SER A 17 -11.44 5.01 7.18
CA SER A 17 -10.06 4.70 6.81
C SER A 17 -9.73 5.11 5.36
N LEU A 18 -10.69 5.02 4.44
CA LEU A 18 -10.56 5.43 3.03
C LEU A 18 -10.62 6.96 2.85
N TYR A 19 -11.33 7.69 3.71
CA TYR A 19 -11.34 9.16 3.70
C TYR A 19 -10.00 9.76 4.14
N ILE A 20 -9.31 9.06 5.04
CA ILE A 20 -8.05 9.51 5.66
C ILE A 20 -6.80 8.94 4.96
N ALA A 21 -6.97 7.94 4.10
CA ALA A 21 -5.91 7.35 3.30
C ALA A 21 -5.12 8.39 2.49
N LEU A 22 -3.81 8.16 2.40
CA LEU A 22 -2.93 9.01 1.61
C LEU A 22 -3.22 8.82 0.12
N ARG A 23 -3.25 9.93 -0.63
CA ARG A 23 -3.63 9.96 -2.04
C ARG A 23 -2.49 10.53 -2.89
N PRO A 24 -1.50 9.70 -3.27
CA PRO A 24 -0.62 10.01 -4.39
C PRO A 24 -1.45 10.14 -5.69
N ASP A 25 -0.87 10.80 -6.69
CA ASP A 25 -1.59 11.05 -7.95
C ASP A 25 -1.94 9.76 -8.72
N MET A 26 -1.07 8.75 -8.70
CA MET A 26 -1.29 7.45 -9.34
C MET A 26 -0.72 6.30 -8.50
N MET A 27 -1.50 5.22 -8.38
CA MET A 27 -1.08 3.92 -7.84
C MET A 27 -1.32 2.86 -8.91
N ALA A 28 -0.29 2.09 -9.24
CA ALA A 28 -0.35 1.04 -10.25
C ALA A 28 -0.07 -0.33 -9.61
N TYR A 29 -0.83 -1.31 -10.08
CA TYR A 29 -0.84 -2.68 -9.59
C TYR A 29 -0.63 -3.64 -10.76
N GLY A 30 0.37 -4.51 -10.67
CA GLY A 30 0.63 -5.56 -11.65
C GLY A 30 -0.34 -6.73 -11.52
N GLY A 31 -0.56 -7.43 -12.64
CA GLY A 31 -1.51 -8.53 -12.74
C GLY A 31 -2.98 -8.10 -12.66
N ARG A 32 -3.86 -9.05 -12.33
CA ARG A 32 -5.32 -8.82 -12.26
C ARG A 32 -5.76 -8.46 -10.84
N VAL A 33 -5.82 -7.16 -10.54
CA VAL A 33 -6.30 -6.66 -9.24
C VAL A 33 -7.72 -6.11 -9.36
N MET A 34 -8.69 -6.85 -8.82
CA MET A 34 -10.12 -6.51 -8.87
C MET A 34 -10.59 -5.62 -7.70
N ASN A 35 -9.90 -5.66 -6.57
CA ASN A 35 -10.16 -4.83 -5.40
C ASN A 35 -8.85 -4.45 -4.73
N ILE A 36 -8.64 -3.14 -4.53
CA ILE A 36 -7.48 -2.59 -3.81
C ILE A 36 -7.79 -2.24 -2.36
N VAL A 37 -9.04 -2.34 -1.91
CA VAL A 37 -9.46 -2.02 -0.54
C VAL A 37 -9.23 -3.21 0.36
N ASN A 38 -8.48 -3.01 1.45
CA ASN A 38 -8.24 -3.98 2.51
C ASN A 38 -8.55 -3.34 3.87
N LEU A 39 -9.76 -3.54 4.40
CA LEU A 39 -10.17 -2.92 5.66
C LEU A 39 -9.66 -3.65 6.91
N ASP A 40 -9.16 -4.87 6.74
CA ASP A 40 -8.68 -5.74 7.82
C ASP A 40 -7.15 -5.67 8.02
N GLY A 41 -6.44 -4.98 7.13
CA GLY A 41 -4.98 -4.77 7.19
C GLY A 41 -4.55 -3.47 7.88
N GLU A 42 -3.25 -3.32 8.09
CA GLU A 42 -2.65 -2.10 8.68
C GLU A 42 -2.87 -0.85 7.82
N THR A 43 -2.95 -1.02 6.50
CA THR A 43 -3.27 0.03 5.53
C THR A 43 -4.61 -0.28 4.85
N PRO A 44 -5.51 0.71 4.69
CA PRO A 44 -6.86 0.49 4.14
C PRO A 44 -6.87 0.21 2.62
N ILE A 45 -5.71 0.32 1.98
CA ILE A 45 -5.46 0.13 0.56
C ILE A 45 -4.27 -0.81 0.45
N LEU A 46 -4.36 -1.85 -0.38
CA LEU A 46 -3.26 -2.78 -0.65
C LEU A 46 -1.99 -2.04 -1.10
N LYS A 47 -0.82 -2.59 -0.76
CA LYS A 47 0.46 -2.10 -1.28
C LYS A 47 0.45 -2.09 -2.82
N PRO A 48 0.60 -0.92 -3.47
CA PRO A 48 0.82 -0.84 -4.91
C PRO A 48 2.24 -1.28 -5.26
N ASP A 49 2.46 -1.74 -6.48
CA ASP A 49 3.81 -2.09 -6.94
C ASP A 49 4.56 -0.85 -7.38
N VAL A 50 3.87 0.09 -8.03
CA VAL A 50 4.43 1.35 -8.50
C VAL A 50 3.55 2.51 -8.06
N ILE A 51 4.16 3.55 -7.48
CA ILE A 51 3.51 4.85 -7.28
C ILE A 51 4.12 5.86 -8.25
N VAL A 52 3.27 6.64 -8.92
CA VAL A 52 3.70 7.78 -9.74
C VAL A 52 3.06 9.06 -9.19
N GLU A 53 3.90 10.01 -8.80
CA GLU A 53 3.48 11.34 -8.30
C GLU A 53 3.86 12.42 -9.33
N CYS A 54 2.95 13.35 -9.61
CA CYS A 54 3.06 14.33 -10.68
C CYS A 54 3.17 15.77 -10.15
N LYS A 55 4.23 16.50 -10.52
CA LYS A 55 4.46 17.89 -10.09
C LYS A 55 4.52 18.86 -11.27
N GLU A 56 3.43 19.60 -11.45
CA GLU A 56 3.24 20.56 -12.55
C GLU A 56 3.90 21.94 -12.29
N LEU A 57 3.73 22.51 -11.10
CA LEU A 57 4.19 23.87 -10.81
C LEU A 57 5.71 23.95 -10.71
N VAL A 58 6.32 25.07 -11.13
CA VAL A 58 7.79 25.21 -11.19
C VAL A 58 8.45 25.25 -9.80
N ASP A 59 7.70 25.69 -8.80
CA ASP A 59 8.12 25.98 -7.43
C ASP A 59 7.49 25.01 -6.42
N TRP A 60 6.94 23.89 -6.89
CA TRP A 60 6.20 22.91 -6.10
C TRP A 60 6.93 22.50 -4.80
N TYR A 61 8.26 22.39 -4.83
CA TYR A 61 9.11 22.01 -3.70
C TYR A 61 9.11 23.03 -2.55
N LYS A 62 8.73 24.29 -2.81
CA LYS A 62 8.55 25.35 -1.80
C LYS A 62 7.18 25.30 -1.14
N ARG A 63 6.19 24.69 -1.79
CA ARG A 63 4.82 24.63 -1.28
C ARG A 63 4.78 23.77 -0.03
N ALA A 64 4.01 24.25 0.95
CA ALA A 64 3.74 23.53 2.19
C ALA A 64 2.23 23.35 2.34
N ARG A 65 1.82 22.14 2.71
CA ARG A 65 0.44 21.77 2.99
C ARG A 65 0.27 21.56 4.49
N GLU A 66 -0.81 22.08 5.05
CA GLU A 66 -1.23 21.69 6.39
C GLU A 66 -1.99 20.36 6.29
N LEU A 67 -1.41 19.29 6.84
CA LEU A 67 -2.12 18.05 7.10
C LEU A 67 -3.10 18.29 8.25
N LYS A 68 -4.31 18.74 7.89
CA LYS A 68 -5.45 18.84 8.81
C LYS A 68 -5.95 17.44 9.12
N GLY A 69 -5.42 16.86 10.20
CA GLY A 69 -5.90 15.57 10.71
C GLY A 69 -7.40 15.63 10.98
N PRO A 70 -8.20 14.67 10.45
CA PRO A 70 -9.65 14.77 10.38
C PRO A 70 -10.30 14.70 11.76
N ILE A 71 -11.48 15.29 11.88
CA ILE A 71 -12.21 15.44 13.15
C ILE A 71 -13.43 14.54 13.10
N ILE A 72 -13.84 14.00 14.26
CA ILE A 72 -15.04 13.19 14.57
C ILE A 72 -14.77 11.67 14.69
N ARG A 73 -15.50 11.03 15.61
CA ARG A 73 -15.36 9.70 16.28
C ARG A 73 -16.58 8.80 15.93
N PRO A 74 -16.67 7.49 16.29
CA PRO A 74 -15.78 6.63 17.08
C PRO A 74 -14.90 5.69 16.21
N LEU A 75 -13.94 4.90 16.73
CA LEU A 75 -13.34 4.85 18.08
C LEU A 75 -12.83 6.21 18.56
N THR A 76 -12.31 6.35 19.80
CA THR A 76 -11.81 7.67 20.23
C THR A 76 -10.59 8.10 19.40
N ALA A 77 -10.87 8.90 18.36
CA ALA A 77 -9.99 9.41 17.30
C ALA A 77 -9.00 10.48 17.80
N GLU A 78 -8.53 10.26 19.02
CA GLU A 78 -7.58 11.04 19.79
C GLU A 78 -6.55 10.06 20.38
N GLU A 79 -6.96 8.84 20.78
CA GLU A 79 -6.08 7.73 21.14
C GLU A 79 -5.49 7.04 19.90
N TRP A 80 -6.32 6.68 18.92
CA TRP A 80 -5.81 6.20 17.63
C TRP A 80 -5.04 7.31 16.90
N ARG A 81 -5.51 8.56 17.00
CA ARG A 81 -4.83 9.72 16.43
C ARG A 81 -3.52 10.02 17.15
N SER A 82 -3.40 9.84 18.46
CA SER A 82 -2.11 9.87 19.14
C SER A 82 -1.22 8.77 18.60
N ARG A 83 -1.61 7.49 18.69
CA ARG A 83 -0.76 6.38 18.21
C ARG A 83 -0.37 6.48 16.73
N TRP A 84 -1.27 6.95 15.87
CA TRP A 84 -1.01 7.15 14.45
C TRP A 84 -0.18 8.40 14.17
N ILE A 85 -0.52 9.56 14.75
CA ILE A 85 0.26 10.78 14.54
C ILE A 85 1.63 10.65 15.21
N GLU A 86 1.73 10.04 16.39
CA GLU A 86 2.97 9.75 17.12
C GLU A 86 3.79 8.69 16.37
N GLY A 87 3.24 7.55 15.95
CA GLY A 87 3.97 6.56 15.14
C GLY A 87 4.43 7.12 13.78
N LEU A 88 3.56 7.87 13.10
CA LEU A 88 3.91 8.59 11.88
C LEU A 88 4.90 9.74 12.15
N TRP A 89 4.93 10.33 13.36
CA TRP A 89 5.88 11.38 13.74
C TRP A 89 7.22 10.84 14.21
N GLU A 90 7.27 9.74 14.95
CA GLU A 90 8.50 9.07 15.33
C GLU A 90 9.15 8.55 14.04
N GLY A 91 8.36 7.89 13.19
CA GLY A 91 8.74 7.54 11.82
C GLY A 91 9.06 8.74 10.90
N LEU A 92 8.54 9.95 11.12
CA LEU A 92 8.96 11.16 10.37
C LEU A 92 10.20 11.83 10.98
N ALA A 93 10.38 11.79 12.29
CA ALA A 93 11.43 12.51 13.01
C ALA A 93 12.76 11.76 12.93
N GLU A 94 12.71 10.43 13.05
CA GLU A 94 13.82 9.53 12.75
C GLU A 94 14.28 9.67 11.29
N VAL A 95 13.34 9.88 10.37
CA VAL A 95 13.58 9.99 8.92
C VAL A 95 14.07 11.37 8.47
N LEU A 96 13.62 12.43 9.12
CA LEU A 96 13.97 13.82 8.76
C LEU A 96 15.08 14.42 9.65
N ASP A 97 15.70 13.62 10.52
CA ASP A 97 16.66 14.03 11.56
C ASP A 97 16.17 15.22 12.41
N ILE A 98 14.88 15.21 12.76
CA ILE A 98 14.25 16.28 13.54
C ILE A 98 14.31 15.93 15.03
N LYS A 99 15.14 16.66 15.78
CA LYS A 99 15.31 16.44 17.23
C LYS A 99 13.97 16.49 17.97
N ARG A 100 13.72 15.46 18.79
CA ARG A 100 12.49 15.21 19.59
C ARG A 100 11.97 16.46 20.35
N SER A 101 12.87 17.34 20.79
CA SER A 101 12.55 18.57 21.51
C SER A 101 11.85 19.67 20.68
N GLU A 102 11.97 19.68 19.35
CA GLU A 102 11.16 20.55 18.49
C GLU A 102 9.76 19.99 18.22
N ALA A 103 9.60 18.66 18.23
CA ALA A 103 8.32 17.99 18.05
C ALA A 103 7.36 18.27 19.20
N GLU A 104 7.81 18.10 20.45
CA GLU A 104 6.97 18.32 21.65
C GLU A 104 6.42 19.76 21.74
N ARG A 105 7.20 20.76 21.34
CA ARG A 105 6.76 22.17 21.29
C ARG A 105 5.65 22.41 20.26
N ARG A 106 5.57 21.62 19.18
CA ARG A 106 4.50 21.72 18.18
C ARG A 106 3.26 20.92 18.56
N VAL A 107 3.42 19.74 19.19
CA VAL A 107 2.30 18.91 19.66
C VAL A 107 1.45 19.64 20.71
N ARG A 108 2.06 20.40 21.63
CA ARG A 108 1.34 21.21 22.64
C ARG A 108 0.48 22.36 22.07
N GLY A 109 0.45 22.57 20.75
CA GLY A 109 -0.07 23.78 20.11
C GLY A 109 -1.14 23.63 19.03
N ARG A 110 -2.01 22.60 19.06
CA ARG A 110 -3.26 22.47 18.26
C ARG A 110 -3.23 22.96 16.79
N ARG A 111 -2.11 22.85 16.09
CA ARG A 111 -1.95 23.25 14.68
C ARG A 111 -1.44 22.05 13.88
N GLY A 112 -2.06 21.81 12.72
CA GLY A 112 -1.78 20.64 11.89
C GLY A 112 -0.33 20.58 11.41
N LEU A 113 0.13 19.37 11.08
CA LEU A 113 1.50 19.16 10.61
C LEU A 113 1.69 19.86 9.25
N ARG A 114 2.64 20.79 9.18
CA ARG A 114 2.95 21.52 7.94
C ARG A 114 4.13 20.86 7.23
N LEU A 115 3.84 20.01 6.24
CA LEU A 115 4.84 19.36 5.40
C LEU A 115 5.03 20.12 4.09
N ARG A 116 6.26 20.20 3.58
CA ARG A 116 6.53 20.61 2.19
C ARG A 116 6.20 19.46 1.25
N ASP A 117 5.77 19.76 0.03
CA ASP A 117 5.43 18.74 -0.97
C ASP A 117 6.50 17.63 -1.12
N PRO A 118 7.82 17.89 -1.13
CA PRO A 118 8.83 16.82 -1.20
C PRO A 118 8.76 15.82 -0.03
N GLN A 119 8.44 16.30 1.18
CA GLN A 119 8.25 15.46 2.36
C GLN A 119 6.95 14.63 2.26
N ILE A 120 5.96 15.13 1.52
CA ILE A 120 4.72 14.40 1.22
C ILE A 120 4.99 13.27 0.20
N VAL A 121 5.87 13.49 -0.78
CA VAL A 121 6.32 12.42 -1.71
C VAL A 121 7.02 11.30 -0.93
N VAL A 122 7.96 11.65 -0.04
CA VAL A 122 8.66 10.70 0.84
C VAL A 122 7.68 9.95 1.75
N LEU A 123 6.70 10.66 2.31
CA LEU A 123 5.63 10.07 3.11
C LEU A 123 4.81 9.03 2.31
N TYR A 124 4.45 9.31 1.05
CA TYR A 124 3.75 8.34 0.21
C TYR A 124 4.59 7.08 -0.05
N LYS A 125 5.91 7.22 -0.29
CA LYS A 125 6.79 6.05 -0.43
C LYS A 125 6.79 5.18 0.82
N ARG A 126 7.05 5.80 1.98
CA ARG A 126 7.22 5.08 3.26
C ARG A 126 5.91 4.52 3.79
N PHE A 127 4.77 5.11 3.42
CA PHE A 127 3.46 4.64 3.86
C PHE A 127 2.96 3.42 3.10
N TYR A 128 3.18 3.38 1.78
CA TYR A 128 2.68 2.32 0.91
C TYR A 128 3.74 1.29 0.52
N GLU A 129 5.01 1.58 0.82
CA GLU A 129 6.19 0.76 0.53
C GLU A 129 6.21 0.15 -0.89
N PRO A 130 5.93 0.91 -1.97
CA PRO A 130 5.88 0.34 -3.31
C PRO A 130 7.24 -0.20 -3.74
N ASN A 131 7.22 -1.18 -4.65
CA ASN A 131 8.45 -1.76 -5.20
C ASN A 131 9.26 -0.71 -5.97
N THR A 132 8.58 0.21 -6.66
CA THR A 132 9.18 1.40 -7.29
C THR A 132 8.33 2.65 -6.99
N MET A 133 8.97 3.80 -6.76
CA MET A 133 8.27 5.08 -6.75
C MET A 133 8.92 6.06 -7.70
N VAL A 134 8.11 6.69 -8.57
CA VAL A 134 8.54 7.66 -9.57
C VAL A 134 7.93 9.02 -9.25
N LEU A 135 8.76 10.06 -9.23
CA LEU A 135 8.32 11.45 -9.23
C LEU A 135 8.53 12.04 -10.63
N VAL A 136 7.43 12.39 -11.29
CA VAL A 136 7.41 13.08 -12.58
C VAL A 136 7.26 14.57 -12.34
N SER A 137 8.22 15.39 -12.79
CA SER A 137 8.10 16.86 -12.73
C SER A 137 8.15 17.51 -14.11
N ARG A 138 7.17 18.37 -14.38
CA ARG A 138 7.09 19.15 -15.62
C ARG A 138 8.30 20.07 -15.78
N ALA A 139 8.75 20.66 -14.68
CA ALA A 139 9.92 21.53 -14.61
C ALA A 139 11.17 20.77 -14.14
N ARG A 140 12.36 21.36 -14.30
CA ARG A 140 13.57 20.81 -13.67
C ARG A 140 13.49 20.98 -12.16
N VAL A 141 13.83 19.93 -11.41
CA VAL A 141 13.84 19.93 -9.95
C VAL A 141 15.21 20.46 -9.47
N PRO A 142 15.27 21.33 -8.43
CA PRO A 142 16.53 21.75 -7.83
C PRO A 142 17.41 20.57 -7.41
N ARG A 143 18.73 20.70 -7.54
CA ARG A 143 19.68 19.59 -7.34
C ARG A 143 19.63 19.00 -5.93
N ASP A 144 19.45 19.84 -4.92
CA ASP A 144 19.27 19.49 -3.52
C ASP A 144 17.98 18.69 -3.29
N VAL A 145 16.86 19.17 -3.81
CA VAL A 145 15.56 18.49 -3.72
C VAL A 145 15.59 17.16 -4.47
N LYS A 146 16.16 17.14 -5.68
CA LYS A 146 16.29 15.93 -6.49
C LYS A 146 17.18 14.89 -5.80
N ARG A 147 18.30 15.30 -5.20
CA ARG A 147 19.19 14.41 -4.45
C ARG A 147 18.46 13.77 -3.27
N MET A 148 17.83 14.57 -2.41
CA MET A 148 17.11 14.05 -1.24
C MET A 148 16.03 13.01 -1.61
N LEU A 149 15.31 13.22 -2.71
CA LEU A 149 14.33 12.24 -3.21
C LEU A 149 14.99 10.95 -3.73
N VAL A 150 16.14 11.06 -4.42
CA VAL A 150 16.89 9.91 -4.93
C VAL A 150 17.57 9.12 -3.79
N ASP A 151 18.05 9.82 -2.75
CA ASP A 151 18.61 9.20 -1.54
C ASP A 151 17.52 8.41 -0.77
N GLU A 152 16.28 8.91 -0.80
CA GLU A 152 15.06 8.19 -0.35
C GLU A 152 14.62 7.08 -1.33
N GLY A 153 15.37 6.84 -2.40
CA GLY A 153 15.10 5.83 -3.43
C GLY A 153 13.86 6.11 -4.27
N ILE A 154 13.57 7.38 -4.57
CA ILE A 154 12.50 7.81 -5.50
C ILE A 154 13.15 8.17 -6.83
N GLU A 155 12.66 7.59 -7.93
CA GLU A 155 13.15 7.91 -9.27
C GLU A 155 12.59 9.26 -9.74
N VAL A 156 13.46 10.25 -9.94
CA VAL A 156 13.05 11.61 -10.29
C VAL A 156 13.25 11.89 -11.79
N VAL A 157 12.14 11.89 -12.52
CA VAL A 157 12.05 12.22 -13.95
C VAL A 157 11.59 13.67 -14.10
N ASP A 158 12.55 14.59 -14.29
CA ASP A 158 12.29 16.04 -14.26
C ASP A 158 12.57 16.76 -15.59
N GLY A 159 12.03 17.98 -15.71
CA GLY A 159 12.14 18.78 -16.93
C GLY A 159 11.39 18.17 -18.12
N VAL A 160 10.33 17.40 -17.85
CA VAL A 160 9.54 16.67 -18.86
C VAL A 160 8.82 17.61 -19.82
N GLY A 161 8.35 18.77 -19.33
CA GLY A 161 7.35 19.57 -20.04
C GLY A 161 6.10 18.72 -20.29
N PHE A 162 5.69 18.63 -21.55
CA PHE A 162 4.63 17.72 -22.02
C PHE A 162 5.15 16.73 -23.09
N SER A 163 6.44 16.39 -23.05
CA SER A 163 7.08 15.53 -24.04
C SER A 163 6.86 14.05 -23.72
N ARG A 164 6.06 13.35 -24.54
CA ARG A 164 5.81 11.90 -24.40
C ARG A 164 7.11 11.07 -24.35
N ARG A 165 8.10 11.39 -25.19
CA ARG A 165 9.41 10.72 -25.20
C ARG A 165 10.17 10.83 -23.87
N LYS A 166 9.94 11.89 -23.09
CA LYS A 166 10.55 12.03 -21.74
C LYS A 166 9.84 11.24 -20.65
N LEU A 167 8.71 10.61 -20.97
CA LEU A 167 7.96 9.69 -20.09
C LEU A 167 8.17 8.22 -20.45
N GLU A 168 8.96 7.93 -21.49
CA GLU A 168 9.20 6.57 -22.01
C GLU A 168 9.71 5.62 -20.91
N GLY A 169 10.71 6.04 -20.11
CA GLY A 169 11.16 5.24 -18.96
C GLY A 169 10.07 4.96 -17.91
N VAL A 170 9.14 5.90 -17.71
CA VAL A 170 8.01 5.70 -16.77
C VAL A 170 6.98 4.73 -17.35
N ALA A 171 6.74 4.79 -18.67
CA ALA A 171 5.88 3.85 -19.36
C ALA A 171 6.45 2.42 -19.30
N ASN A 172 7.76 2.26 -19.54
CA ASN A 172 8.43 0.96 -19.50
C ASN A 172 8.34 0.31 -18.09
N ILE A 173 8.55 1.08 -17.01
CA ILE A 173 8.36 0.58 -15.63
C ILE A 173 6.93 0.03 -15.41
N LEU A 174 5.92 0.69 -15.96
CA LEU A 174 4.52 0.27 -15.86
C LEU A 174 4.20 -0.93 -16.76
N GLU A 175 4.86 -1.06 -17.92
CA GLU A 175 4.71 -2.18 -18.85
C GLU A 175 5.39 -3.45 -18.32
N GLU A 176 6.61 -3.35 -17.77
CA GLU A 176 7.32 -4.43 -17.09
C GLU A 176 6.49 -4.97 -15.91
N LEU A 177 5.88 -4.06 -15.12
CA LEU A 177 4.94 -4.43 -14.07
C LEU A 177 3.72 -5.20 -14.60
N ALA A 178 3.13 -4.75 -15.70
CA ALA A 178 1.93 -5.36 -16.27
C ALA A 178 2.18 -6.79 -16.78
N GLY A 179 3.39 -7.09 -17.26
CA GLY A 179 3.80 -8.44 -17.68
C GLY A 179 3.93 -9.46 -16.52
N GLY A 180 3.98 -9.01 -15.27
CA GLY A 180 4.22 -9.84 -14.08
C GLY A 180 2.98 -10.52 -13.48
N GLU A 181 2.18 -11.27 -14.25
CA GLU A 181 1.04 -12.04 -13.70
C GLU A 181 1.46 -13.12 -12.66
N SER A 182 2.75 -13.42 -12.52
CA SER A 182 3.27 -14.64 -11.88
C SER A 182 3.27 -14.71 -10.33
N VAL A 183 3.02 -13.61 -9.61
CA VAL A 183 3.41 -13.51 -8.17
C VAL A 183 2.25 -13.23 -7.20
N ARG A 184 1.08 -12.80 -7.67
CA ARG A 184 -0.08 -12.51 -6.81
C ARG A 184 -1.05 -13.69 -6.72
N ALA A 185 -1.23 -14.23 -5.51
CA ALA A 185 -2.20 -15.28 -5.22
C ALA A 185 -3.65 -14.77 -5.12
N ASP A 186 -3.88 -13.46 -5.21
CA ASP A 186 -5.19 -12.80 -5.10
C ASP A 186 -6.21 -13.31 -6.15
N PHE A 187 -5.72 -13.83 -7.28
CA PHE A 187 -6.55 -14.48 -8.29
C PHE A 187 -5.86 -15.70 -8.89
N ILE A 188 -6.29 -16.90 -8.49
CA ILE A 188 -5.83 -18.16 -9.08
C ILE A 188 -6.81 -18.59 -10.17
N GLU A 189 -6.41 -18.49 -11.45
CA GLU A 189 -7.19 -19.07 -12.52
C GLU A 189 -7.07 -20.61 -12.49
N LEU A 190 -8.12 -21.27 -12.00
CA LEU A 190 -8.19 -22.73 -11.98
C LEU A 190 -8.11 -23.27 -13.41
N THR A 191 -7.13 -24.15 -13.67
CA THR A 191 -7.06 -24.94 -14.91
C THR A 191 -8.31 -25.81 -15.07
N PRO A 192 -8.65 -26.30 -16.29
CA PRO A 192 -9.80 -27.19 -16.49
C PRO A 192 -9.78 -28.41 -15.54
N ARG A 193 -8.60 -29.00 -15.30
CA ARG A 193 -8.46 -30.12 -14.35
C ARG A 193 -8.71 -29.71 -12.91
N ALA A 194 -8.23 -28.54 -12.47
CA ALA A 194 -8.48 -28.03 -11.13
C ALA A 194 -9.97 -27.70 -10.91
N ARG A 195 -10.66 -27.16 -11.93
CA ARG A 195 -12.13 -26.94 -11.89
C ARG A 195 -12.89 -28.26 -11.73
N MET A 196 -12.51 -29.31 -12.46
CA MET A 196 -13.11 -30.64 -12.31
C MET A 196 -12.92 -31.20 -10.90
N LEU A 197 -11.69 -31.19 -10.38
CA LEU A 197 -11.38 -31.69 -9.04
C LEU A 197 -12.17 -30.95 -7.95
N LEU A 198 -12.26 -29.62 -8.04
CA LEU A 198 -13.05 -28.81 -7.11
C LEU A 198 -14.55 -29.15 -7.17
N GLN A 199 -15.10 -29.37 -8.37
CA GLN A 199 -16.50 -29.81 -8.53
C GLN A 199 -16.75 -31.22 -7.99
N GLU A 200 -15.83 -32.15 -8.22
CA GLU A 200 -15.88 -33.52 -7.67
C GLU A 200 -15.88 -33.48 -6.13
N LEU A 201 -14.98 -32.71 -5.52
CA LEU A 201 -14.88 -32.56 -4.07
C LEU A 201 -16.10 -31.87 -3.45
N LEU A 202 -16.64 -30.80 -4.07
CA LEU A 202 -17.86 -30.14 -3.60
C LEU A 202 -19.09 -31.06 -3.66
N ARG A 203 -19.18 -31.95 -4.66
CA ARG A 203 -20.24 -32.97 -4.73
C ARG A 203 -20.08 -34.02 -3.64
N ALA A 204 -18.84 -34.49 -3.41
CA ALA A 204 -18.55 -35.45 -2.35
C ALA A 204 -18.87 -34.89 -0.95
N ALA A 205 -18.43 -33.66 -0.65
CA ALA A 205 -18.74 -32.96 0.59
C ALA A 205 -20.26 -32.87 0.85
N ARG A 206 -21.03 -32.44 -0.16
CA ARG A 206 -22.50 -32.40 -0.08
C ARG A 206 -23.13 -33.76 0.16
N SER A 207 -22.61 -34.82 -0.46
CA SER A 207 -23.12 -36.20 -0.25
C SER A 207 -22.86 -36.74 1.16
N LEU A 208 -21.87 -36.16 1.87
CA LEU A 208 -21.55 -36.44 3.28
C LEU A 208 -22.27 -35.48 4.25
N GLY A 209 -23.20 -34.65 3.77
CA GLY A 209 -23.92 -33.67 4.59
C GLY A 209 -23.11 -32.44 5.00
N MET A 210 -21.96 -32.20 4.38
CA MET A 210 -21.10 -31.05 4.68
C MET A 210 -21.47 -29.85 3.80
N GLU A 211 -21.87 -28.74 4.42
CA GLU A 211 -21.97 -27.44 3.72
C GLU A 211 -20.61 -26.74 3.71
N VAL A 212 -19.89 -26.91 2.60
CA VAL A 212 -18.58 -26.27 2.37
C VAL A 212 -18.65 -25.43 1.11
N SER A 213 -18.24 -24.16 1.20
CA SER A 213 -18.13 -23.27 0.05
C SER A 213 -16.85 -23.55 -0.76
N PRO A 214 -16.77 -23.16 -2.05
CA PRO A 214 -15.56 -23.37 -2.85
C PRO A 214 -14.28 -22.76 -2.24
N PRO A 215 -14.29 -21.53 -1.66
CA PRO A 215 -13.11 -20.98 -0.98
C PRO A 215 -12.64 -21.82 0.21
N GLN A 216 -13.55 -22.21 1.11
CA GLN A 216 -13.22 -23.04 2.28
C GLN A 216 -12.62 -24.40 1.89
N LEU A 217 -13.07 -24.99 0.78
CA LEU A 217 -12.53 -26.26 0.29
C LEU A 217 -11.12 -26.08 -0.31
N VAL A 218 -10.84 -24.92 -0.94
CA VAL A 218 -9.49 -24.55 -1.39
C VAL A 218 -8.57 -24.27 -0.19
N GLU A 219 -9.03 -23.56 0.83
CA GLU A 219 -8.30 -23.31 2.08
C GLU A 219 -7.85 -24.63 2.73
N GLN A 220 -8.78 -25.56 2.96
CA GLN A 220 -8.47 -26.88 3.53
C GLN A 220 -7.46 -27.68 2.68
N ALA A 221 -7.53 -27.58 1.34
CA ALA A 221 -6.57 -28.23 0.45
C ALA A 221 -5.17 -27.61 0.55
N LEU A 222 -5.07 -26.29 0.70
CA LEU A 222 -3.81 -25.56 0.90
C LEU A 222 -3.20 -25.84 2.27
N GLU A 223 -4.02 -25.91 3.32
CA GLU A 223 -3.59 -26.31 4.68
C GLU A 223 -3.04 -27.74 4.70
N ALA A 224 -3.73 -28.69 4.07
CA ALA A 224 -3.28 -30.08 3.97
C ALA A 224 -1.95 -30.21 3.19
N LEU A 225 -1.74 -29.40 2.15
CA LEU A 225 -0.46 -29.33 1.43
C LEU A 225 0.64 -28.69 2.29
N SER A 226 0.34 -27.60 2.98
CA SER A 226 1.28 -26.89 3.88
C SER A 226 1.80 -27.82 4.98
N SER A 227 0.92 -28.60 5.61
CA SER A 227 1.29 -29.61 6.62
C SER A 227 2.26 -30.66 6.05
N ARG A 228 1.94 -31.24 4.89
CA ARG A 228 2.82 -32.23 4.21
C ARG A 228 4.18 -31.67 3.81
N LEU A 229 4.25 -30.39 3.44
CA LEU A 229 5.52 -29.72 3.13
C LEU A 229 6.37 -29.52 4.39
N LYS A 230 5.75 -29.13 5.51
CA LYS A 230 6.43 -29.01 6.82
C LYS A 230 6.97 -30.35 7.30
N GLU A 231 6.18 -31.42 7.22
CA GLU A 231 6.61 -32.80 7.54
C GLU A 231 7.81 -33.28 6.71
N ARG A 232 7.85 -32.93 5.42
CA ARG A 232 8.99 -33.26 4.55
C ARG A 232 10.24 -32.45 4.87
N SER A 233 10.10 -31.18 5.27
CA SER A 233 11.23 -30.34 5.67
C SER A 233 11.82 -30.71 7.04
N SER A 234 11.02 -31.25 7.98
CA SER A 234 11.53 -31.76 9.25
C SER A 234 12.16 -33.15 9.11
N SER A 235 11.65 -33.99 8.20
CA SER A 235 12.20 -35.33 7.91
C SER A 235 13.54 -35.32 7.16
N SER A 236 14.04 -34.18 6.68
CA SER A 236 15.29 -34.07 5.91
C SER A 236 16.47 -33.45 6.68
N ALA A 237 16.32 -33.18 7.98
CA ALA A 237 17.44 -32.84 8.84
C ALA A 237 18.31 -34.09 9.08
N PRO A 238 19.62 -34.09 8.72
CA PRO A 238 20.47 -35.26 8.89
C PRO A 238 20.75 -35.49 10.37
N THR A 239 20.49 -36.72 10.84
CA THR A 239 20.88 -37.17 12.17
C THR A 239 22.41 -37.26 12.23
N LEU A 240 23.06 -36.23 12.80
CA LEU A 240 24.48 -36.28 13.15
C LEU A 240 24.66 -37.19 14.36
N SER A 241 24.80 -38.49 14.10
CA SER A 241 25.30 -39.46 15.08
C SER A 241 26.82 -39.34 15.21
N HIS A 242 27.26 -38.86 16.37
CA HIS A 242 28.64 -39.00 16.86
C HIS A 242 28.87 -40.38 17.49
#